data_AF-A0A2G8JMU8-F1
#
_entry.id   AF-A0A2G8JMU8-F1
#
_cell.length_a   1.000
_cell.length_b   1.000
_cell.length_c   1.000
_cell.angle_alpha   90.00
_cell.angle_beta   90.00
_cell.angle_gamma   90.00
#
_symmetry.space_group_name_H-M   'P 1'
#
loop_
_entity.id
_entity.type
_entity.pdbx_description
1 polymer ?
#
loop_
_entity_poly.entity_id
_entity_poly.type
_entity_poly.pdbx_seq_one_letter_code
_entity_poly.pdbx_strand_id
1 'polypeptide(L)'
;MHHLLMIEHGSQQVLKRTNGGFAYILTFRDLKEELSSKLTQTNCEDLGRYFSLPPDQVQNIITSTLYSENFLLALEERGYINPSNVNRLTAALTELKINHTHLLTETYMKLRDQETEYDRFLAGLSAHLTISITVKLCDNFEVTDKNKKTVTSSQNPGLSFLQTIDEMGIINPSDVSKLKTPLEEYHLVQAVAKIHEYQSLVLSEKDATR
;
A
#
# COMPACT_ATOMS: atom_id res chain seq x y z
N MET A 1 -16.65 -24.72 18.56
CA MET A 1 -15.96 -24.01 19.66
C MET A 1 -14.47 -24.00 19.38
N HIS A 2 -13.91 -22.87 18.97
CA HIS A 2 -12.82 -22.17 19.65
C HIS A 2 -12.61 -20.84 18.91
N HIS A 3 -12.75 -19.75 19.66
CA HIS A 3 -12.41 -18.40 19.25
C HIS A 3 -10.90 -18.25 19.09
N LEU A 4 -10.45 -17.41 18.15
CA LEU A 4 -9.56 -16.30 18.50
C LEU A 4 -9.69 -15.13 17.50
N LEU A 5 -10.06 -13.98 18.05
CA LEU A 5 -9.91 -12.65 17.47
C LEU A 5 -8.44 -12.25 17.55
N MET A 6 -7.90 -11.65 16.49
CA MET A 6 -6.85 -10.63 16.60
C MET A 6 -7.16 -9.53 15.59
N ILE A 7 -7.60 -8.40 16.12
CA ILE A 7 -7.61 -7.11 15.43
C ILE A 7 -6.16 -6.63 15.47
N GLU A 8 -5.52 -6.46 14.31
CA GLU A 8 -4.32 -5.65 14.19
C GLU A 8 -4.53 -4.57 13.13
N HIS A 9 -4.39 -3.33 13.60
CA HIS A 9 -4.42 -2.11 12.82
C HIS A 9 -3.32 -2.14 11.74
N GLY A 10 -3.67 -1.81 10.48
CA GLY A 10 -2.71 -1.30 9.49
C GLY A 10 -2.49 -2.10 8.21
N SER A 11 -3.15 -3.25 7.99
CA SER A 11 -3.02 -3.99 6.73
C SER A 11 -4.22 -3.74 5.81
N GLN A 12 -3.98 -3.19 4.62
CA GLN A 12 -4.99 -3.12 3.55
C GLN A 12 -5.45 -4.55 3.22
N GLN A 13 -6.72 -4.86 3.48
CA GLN A 13 -7.34 -6.14 3.15
C GLN A 13 -8.04 -6.01 1.80
N VAL A 14 -7.79 -6.94 0.88
CA VAL A 14 -8.51 -7.04 -0.40
C VAL A 14 -9.32 -8.33 -0.37
N LEU A 15 -10.65 -8.22 -0.41
CA LEU A 15 -11.60 -9.33 -0.27
C LEU A 15 -12.03 -9.84 -1.66
N LYS A 16 -12.12 -11.17 -1.85
CA LYS A 16 -12.87 -11.74 -2.99
C LYS A 16 -13.50 -13.09 -2.66
N ARG A 17 -14.78 -13.25 -3.04
CA ARG A 17 -15.52 -14.52 -3.00
C ARG A 17 -15.24 -15.35 -4.26
N THR A 18 -15.08 -16.67 -4.09
CA THR A 18 -15.35 -17.66 -5.14
C THR A 18 -16.05 -18.90 -4.58
N ASN A 19 -16.95 -19.48 -5.38
CA ASN A 19 -17.77 -20.64 -5.04
C ASN A 19 -16.89 -21.89 -4.81
N GLY A 20 -16.77 -22.32 -3.54
CA GLY A 20 -16.27 -23.65 -3.18
C GLY A 20 -14.75 -23.75 -3.03
N GLY A 21 -14.20 -23.18 -1.95
CA GLY A 21 -12.81 -23.39 -1.53
C GLY A 21 -12.27 -22.17 -0.81
N PHE A 22 -11.61 -22.36 0.35
CA PHE A 22 -10.97 -21.29 1.10
C PHE A 22 -10.00 -20.53 0.18
N ALA A 23 -10.32 -19.28 -0.13
CA ALA A 23 -9.41 -18.39 -0.85
C ALA A 23 -8.28 -18.00 0.11
N TYR A 24 -7.05 -18.37 -0.23
CA TYR A 24 -5.88 -17.95 0.52
C TYR A 24 -5.68 -16.44 0.28
N ILE A 25 -5.90 -15.64 1.31
CA ILE A 25 -5.61 -14.21 1.27
C ILE A 25 -4.09 -14.07 1.30
N LEU A 26 -3.50 -13.35 0.34
CA LEU A 26 -2.07 -13.05 0.35
C LEU A 26 -1.89 -11.62 0.88
N THR A 27 -1.74 -11.48 2.20
CA THR A 27 -1.45 -10.20 2.85
C THR A 27 0.02 -9.83 2.72
N PHE A 28 0.38 -8.59 3.09
CA PHE A 28 1.78 -8.19 3.18
C PHE A 28 2.56 -9.01 4.23
N ARG A 29 1.87 -9.44 5.30
CA ARG A 29 2.44 -10.37 6.28
C ARG A 29 2.76 -11.72 5.63
N ASP A 30 1.81 -12.30 4.90
CA ASP A 30 2.01 -13.58 4.22
C ASP A 30 3.14 -13.51 3.19
N LEU A 31 3.26 -12.39 2.47
CA LEU A 31 4.41 -12.13 1.61
C LEU A 31 5.72 -12.11 2.40
N LYS A 32 5.79 -11.40 3.53
CA LYS A 32 7.00 -11.34 4.37
C LYS A 32 7.36 -12.70 4.97
N GLU A 33 6.38 -13.49 5.40
CA GLU A 33 6.61 -14.84 5.91
C GLU A 33 7.16 -15.77 4.81
N GLU A 34 6.55 -15.77 3.63
CA GLU A 34 7.01 -16.55 2.48
C GLU A 34 8.42 -16.13 2.03
N LEU A 35 8.69 -14.82 1.94
CA LEU A 35 10.04 -14.32 1.64
C LEU A 35 11.04 -14.70 2.72
N SER A 36 10.68 -14.58 4.00
CA SER A 36 11.56 -14.91 5.13
C SER A 36 11.98 -16.37 5.12
N SER A 37 11.08 -17.27 4.69
CA SER A 37 11.36 -18.71 4.56
C SER A 37 12.30 -19.07 3.41
N LYS A 38 12.49 -18.17 2.43
CA LYS A 38 13.25 -18.44 1.19
C LYS A 38 14.53 -17.62 1.06
N LEU A 39 14.62 -16.49 1.74
CA LEU A 39 15.81 -15.65 1.76
C LEU A 39 16.90 -16.32 2.61
N THR A 40 18.08 -16.47 2.03
CA THR A 40 19.28 -16.91 2.76
C THR A 40 20.06 -15.72 3.31
N GLN A 41 21.01 -15.96 4.20
CA GLN A 41 21.92 -14.92 4.73
C GLN A 41 22.67 -14.19 3.60
N THR A 42 23.19 -14.94 2.62
CA THR A 42 23.87 -14.38 1.44
C THR A 42 22.92 -13.49 0.63
N ASN A 43 21.65 -13.90 0.47
CA ASN A 43 20.68 -13.04 -0.20
C ASN A 43 20.45 -11.72 0.55
N CYS A 44 20.35 -11.78 1.88
CA CYS A 44 20.19 -10.57 2.71
C CYS A 44 21.43 -9.67 2.62
N GLU A 45 22.63 -10.24 2.52
CA GLU A 45 23.86 -9.47 2.32
C GLU A 45 23.88 -8.76 0.96
N ASP A 46 23.57 -9.48 -0.13
CA ASP A 46 23.55 -8.91 -1.48
C ASP A 46 22.44 -7.86 -1.64
N LEU A 47 21.25 -8.12 -1.08
CA LEU A 47 20.17 -7.14 -1.02
C LEU A 47 20.58 -5.93 -0.17
N GLY A 48 21.26 -6.14 0.95
CA GLY A 48 21.76 -5.06 1.79
C GLY A 48 22.67 -4.11 1.02
N ARG A 49 23.57 -4.65 0.19
CA ARG A 49 24.41 -3.86 -0.73
C ARG A 49 23.58 -3.15 -1.79
N TYR A 50 22.61 -3.84 -2.40
CA TYR A 50 21.71 -3.26 -3.41
C TYR A 50 20.93 -2.04 -2.87
N PHE A 51 20.39 -2.17 -1.65
CA PHE A 51 19.66 -1.09 -0.98
C PHE A 51 20.58 -0.06 -0.30
N SER A 52 21.90 -0.24 -0.39
CA SER A 52 22.90 0.62 0.26
C SER A 52 22.69 0.74 1.77
N LEU A 53 22.32 -0.37 2.42
CA LEU A 53 22.25 -0.44 3.88
C LEU A 53 23.66 -0.34 4.50
N PRO A 54 23.82 0.29 5.67
CA PRO A 54 25.09 0.34 6.39
C PRO A 54 25.69 -1.06 6.59
N PRO A 55 26.97 -1.31 6.23
CA PRO A 55 27.56 -2.65 6.30
C PRO A 55 27.56 -3.28 7.70
N ASP A 56 27.77 -2.46 8.73
CA ASP A 56 27.70 -2.86 10.14
C ASP A 56 26.29 -3.30 10.53
N GLN A 57 25.26 -2.60 10.04
CA GLN A 57 23.88 -2.99 10.25
C GLN A 57 23.55 -4.31 9.55
N VAL A 58 23.97 -4.47 8.28
CA VAL A 58 23.76 -5.72 7.54
C VAL A 58 24.44 -6.88 8.26
N GLN A 59 25.68 -6.69 8.73
CA GLN A 59 26.40 -7.70 9.47
C GLN A 59 25.67 -8.10 10.75
N ASN A 60 25.17 -7.14 11.52
CA ASN A 60 24.38 -7.42 12.73
C ASN A 60 23.11 -8.22 12.39
N ILE A 61 22.39 -7.86 11.33
CA ILE A 61 21.18 -8.56 10.90
C ILE A 61 21.48 -10.00 10.49
N ILE A 62 22.47 -10.24 9.62
CA ILE A 62 22.75 -11.58 9.08
C ILE A 62 23.28 -12.57 10.12
N THR A 63 23.89 -12.08 11.20
CA THR A 63 24.32 -12.93 12.33
C THR A 63 23.19 -13.36 13.27
N SER A 64 22.00 -12.75 13.15
CA SER A 64 20.81 -13.15 13.90
C SER A 64 20.27 -14.50 13.44
N THR A 65 19.67 -15.26 14.35
CA THR A 65 18.89 -16.47 13.99
C THR A 65 17.63 -16.15 13.20
N LEU A 66 17.11 -14.92 13.31
CA LEU A 66 15.94 -14.40 12.59
C LEU A 66 16.35 -13.42 11.48
N TYR A 67 17.48 -13.69 10.83
CA TYR A 67 18.12 -12.74 9.91
C TYR A 67 17.18 -12.26 8.79
N SER A 68 16.36 -13.14 8.20
CA SER A 68 15.52 -12.80 7.06
C SER A 68 14.34 -11.91 7.45
N GLU A 69 13.70 -12.21 8.59
CA GLU A 69 12.62 -11.39 9.17
C GLU A 69 13.14 -10.01 9.59
N ASN A 70 14.27 -9.97 10.31
CA ASN A 70 14.92 -8.73 10.73
C ASN A 70 15.35 -7.89 9.52
N PHE A 71 15.78 -8.52 8.44
CA PHE A 71 16.14 -7.83 7.20
C PHE A 71 14.93 -7.19 6.52
N LEU A 72 13.83 -7.94 6.35
CA LEU A 72 12.60 -7.40 5.76
C LEU A 72 12.00 -6.27 6.61
N LEU A 73 12.03 -6.41 7.94
CA LEU A 73 11.64 -5.34 8.86
C LEU A 73 12.51 -4.10 8.68
N ALA A 74 13.83 -4.25 8.58
CA ALA A 74 14.73 -3.13 8.38
C ALA A 74 14.50 -2.40 7.04
N LEU A 75 14.08 -3.12 5.98
CA LEU A 75 13.67 -2.52 4.72
C LEU A 75 12.34 -1.77 4.84
N GLU A 76 11.39 -2.31 5.62
CA GLU A 76 10.08 -1.70 5.89
C GLU A 76 10.21 -0.41 6.70
N GLU A 77 10.95 -0.43 7.81
CA GLU A 77 11.19 0.74 8.67
C GLU A 77 11.89 1.90 7.93
N ARG A 78 12.66 1.58 6.87
CA ARG A 78 13.32 2.56 6.00
C ARG A 78 12.46 3.00 4.82
N GLY A 79 11.26 2.45 4.69
CA GLY A 79 10.32 2.75 3.61
C GLY A 79 10.75 2.20 2.24
N TYR A 80 11.68 1.25 2.19
CA TYR A 80 12.05 0.60 0.93
C TYR A 80 10.99 -0.38 0.43
N ILE A 81 10.24 -0.95 1.37
CA ILE A 81 9.06 -1.78 1.09
C ILE A 81 7.92 -1.37 2.01
N ASN A 82 6.69 -1.49 1.51
CA ASN A 82 5.45 -1.39 2.29
C ASN A 82 4.33 -2.12 1.52
N PRO A 83 3.13 -2.30 2.09
CA PRO A 83 2.02 -2.97 1.40
C PRO A 83 1.68 -2.38 0.02
N SER A 84 1.79 -1.05 -0.11
CA SER A 84 1.50 -0.32 -1.35
C SER A 84 2.70 -0.26 -2.31
N ASN A 85 3.87 -0.75 -1.92
CA ASN A 85 5.08 -0.64 -2.73
C ASN A 85 6.11 -1.71 -2.37
N VAL A 86 6.14 -2.79 -3.16
CA VAL A 86 7.24 -3.77 -3.14
C VAL A 86 8.04 -3.80 -4.44
N ASN A 87 7.78 -2.87 -5.37
CA ASN A 87 8.38 -2.86 -6.71
C ASN A 87 9.90 -2.78 -6.68
N ARG A 88 10.44 -2.00 -5.74
CA ARG A 88 11.89 -1.86 -5.58
C ARG A 88 12.52 -3.17 -5.08
N LEU A 89 11.84 -3.90 -4.21
CA LEU A 89 12.25 -5.24 -3.80
C LEU A 89 12.13 -6.24 -4.96
N THR A 90 11.05 -6.20 -5.73
CA THR A 90 10.90 -7.01 -6.95
C THR A 90 12.07 -6.81 -7.91
N ALA A 91 12.43 -5.56 -8.20
CA ALA A 91 13.55 -5.25 -9.09
C ALA A 91 14.88 -5.81 -8.56
N ALA A 92 15.16 -5.62 -7.26
CA ALA A 92 16.36 -6.15 -6.62
C ALA A 92 16.43 -7.69 -6.70
N LEU A 93 15.32 -8.37 -6.38
CA LEU A 93 15.22 -9.83 -6.41
C LEU A 93 15.41 -10.38 -7.83
N THR A 94 14.90 -9.68 -8.84
CA THR A 94 15.07 -10.03 -10.26
C THR A 94 16.51 -9.84 -10.72
N GLU A 95 17.11 -8.69 -10.42
CA GLU A 95 18.48 -8.35 -10.84
C GLU A 95 19.51 -9.29 -10.21
N LEU A 96 19.35 -9.59 -8.92
CA LEU A 96 20.21 -10.52 -8.18
C LEU A 96 19.87 -12.00 -8.42
N LYS A 97 18.82 -12.29 -9.20
CA LYS A 97 18.37 -13.65 -9.57
C LYS A 97 18.15 -14.56 -8.35
N ILE A 98 17.57 -14.02 -7.29
CA ILE A 98 17.37 -14.74 -6.03
C ILE A 98 16.17 -15.68 -6.17
N ASN A 99 16.43 -17.00 -6.25
CA ASN A 99 15.48 -18.12 -6.05
C ASN A 99 14.05 -17.95 -6.59
N HIS A 100 13.85 -17.22 -7.69
CA HIS A 100 12.54 -16.82 -8.19
C HIS A 100 11.63 -16.10 -7.16
N THR A 101 12.17 -15.54 -6.07
CA THR A 101 11.38 -14.83 -5.06
C THR A 101 10.75 -13.54 -5.59
N HIS A 102 11.28 -12.97 -6.68
CA HIS A 102 10.61 -11.91 -7.42
C HIS A 102 9.22 -12.30 -7.91
N LEU A 103 8.95 -13.58 -8.19
CA LEU A 103 7.61 -14.02 -8.57
C LEU A 103 6.62 -13.89 -7.40
N LEU A 104 7.08 -13.98 -6.15
CA LEU A 104 6.22 -13.77 -4.98
C LEU A 104 5.83 -12.31 -4.86
N THR A 105 6.79 -11.39 -5.02
CA THR A 105 6.50 -9.95 -4.97
C THR A 105 5.70 -9.49 -6.19
N GLU A 106 5.95 -10.04 -7.38
CA GLU A 106 5.10 -9.83 -8.55
C GLU A 106 3.69 -10.38 -8.38
N THR A 107 3.53 -11.57 -7.80
CA THR A 107 2.21 -12.17 -7.55
C THR A 107 1.45 -11.35 -6.53
N TYR A 108 2.11 -10.95 -5.43
CA TYR A 108 1.54 -10.02 -4.46
C TYR A 108 1.10 -8.73 -5.13
N MET A 109 1.95 -8.11 -5.95
CA MET A 109 1.60 -6.91 -6.70
C MET A 109 0.44 -7.16 -7.67
N LYS A 110 0.43 -8.24 -8.46
CA LYS A 110 -0.68 -8.55 -9.39
C LYS A 110 -2.01 -8.82 -8.69
N LEU A 111 -1.97 -9.48 -7.52
CA LEU A 111 -3.18 -9.74 -6.73
C LEU A 111 -3.67 -8.47 -6.02
N ARG A 112 -2.75 -7.58 -5.64
CA ARG A 112 -3.06 -6.23 -5.15
C ARG A 112 -3.58 -5.32 -6.27
N ASP A 113 -2.97 -5.37 -7.44
CA ASP A 113 -3.22 -4.57 -8.64
C ASP A 113 -4.41 -5.13 -9.47
N GLN A 114 -5.12 -6.16 -8.98
CA GLN A 114 -6.49 -6.38 -9.44
C GLN A 114 -7.32 -5.19 -8.97
N GLU A 115 -7.47 -4.21 -9.86
CA GLU A 115 -8.17 -2.93 -9.66
C GLU A 115 -9.22 -3.04 -8.56
N THR A 116 -8.83 -2.62 -7.36
CA THR A 116 -9.67 -2.78 -6.18
C THR A 116 -10.83 -1.79 -6.27
N GLU A 117 -11.92 -2.03 -5.55
CA GLU A 117 -12.99 -1.02 -5.46
C GLU A 117 -12.45 0.31 -4.93
N TYR A 118 -11.36 0.29 -4.15
CA TYR A 118 -10.65 1.49 -3.71
C TYR A 118 -9.95 2.20 -4.88
N ASP A 119 -9.22 1.48 -5.74
CA ASP A 119 -8.56 2.07 -6.90
C ASP A 119 -9.58 2.66 -7.89
N ARG A 120 -10.70 1.97 -8.12
CA ARG A 120 -11.82 2.50 -8.93
C ARG A 120 -12.43 3.74 -8.30
N PHE A 121 -12.57 3.75 -6.97
CA PHE A 121 -13.01 4.93 -6.23
C PHE A 121 -12.04 6.11 -6.42
N LEU A 122 -10.73 5.92 -6.23
CA LEU A 122 -9.75 6.99 -6.40
C LEU A 122 -9.74 7.52 -7.84
N ALA A 123 -9.79 6.62 -8.84
CA ALA A 123 -9.87 7.01 -10.24
C ALA A 123 -11.16 7.79 -10.54
N GLY A 124 -12.31 7.29 -10.09
CA GLY A 124 -13.61 7.95 -10.25
C GLY A 124 -13.68 9.30 -9.55
N LEU A 125 -13.13 9.41 -8.35
CA LEU A 125 -13.04 10.67 -7.61
C LEU A 125 -12.12 11.66 -8.33
N SER A 126 -10.96 11.19 -8.83
CA SER A 126 -9.98 12.03 -9.53
C SER A 126 -10.55 12.72 -10.77
N ALA A 127 -11.51 12.08 -11.45
CA ALA A 127 -12.17 12.65 -12.62
C ALA A 127 -12.96 13.94 -12.31
N HIS A 128 -13.28 14.19 -11.04
CA HIS A 128 -13.95 15.40 -10.57
C HIS A 128 -12.98 16.47 -10.04
N LEU A 129 -11.67 16.20 -10.00
CA LEU A 129 -10.66 17.10 -9.46
C LEU A 129 -9.93 17.84 -10.59
N THR A 130 -10.29 19.10 -10.81
CA THR A 130 -9.52 19.97 -11.70
C THR A 130 -8.18 20.35 -11.06
N ILE A 131 -7.18 20.70 -11.87
CA ILE A 131 -5.85 21.11 -11.39
C ILE A 131 -5.92 22.21 -10.34
N SER A 132 -6.77 23.21 -10.54
CA SER A 132 -6.95 24.32 -9.59
C SER A 132 -7.50 23.85 -8.25
N ILE A 133 -8.47 22.94 -8.25
CA ILE A 133 -9.01 22.36 -7.02
C ILE A 133 -7.98 21.45 -6.35
N THR A 134 -7.26 20.63 -7.11
CA THR A 134 -6.18 19.77 -6.61
C THR A 134 -5.14 20.58 -5.83
N VAL A 135 -4.70 21.73 -6.35
CA VAL A 135 -3.74 22.60 -5.65
C VAL A 135 -4.32 23.09 -4.32
N LYS A 136 -5.57 23.56 -4.30
CA LYS A 136 -6.24 24.02 -3.07
C LYS A 136 -6.40 22.88 -2.05
N LEU A 137 -6.69 21.67 -2.52
CA LEU A 137 -6.75 20.48 -1.66
C LEU A 137 -5.37 20.13 -1.10
N CYS A 138 -4.30 20.22 -1.89
CA CYS A 138 -2.94 20.06 -1.37
C CYS A 138 -2.62 21.05 -0.24
N ASP A 139 -3.08 22.29 -0.34
CA ASP A 139 -2.93 23.27 0.74
C ASP A 139 -3.75 22.89 1.97
N ASN A 140 -5.01 22.47 1.78
CA ASN A 140 -5.90 22.04 2.87
C ASN A 140 -5.37 20.85 3.66
N PHE A 141 -4.73 19.90 2.98
CA PHE A 141 -4.17 18.69 3.58
C PHE A 141 -2.69 18.84 3.96
N GLU A 142 -2.17 20.07 3.97
CA GLU A 142 -0.78 20.38 4.36
C GLU A 142 0.26 19.52 3.60
N VAL A 143 -0.01 19.22 2.33
CA VAL A 143 0.90 18.46 1.47
C VAL A 143 2.19 19.27 1.32
N THR A 144 3.35 18.64 1.53
CA THR A 144 4.65 19.33 1.44
C THR A 144 4.90 19.95 0.06
N ASP A 145 5.69 21.01 -0.02
CA ASP A 145 6.02 21.67 -1.29
C ASP A 145 6.66 20.72 -2.31
N LYS A 146 7.49 19.79 -1.83
CA LYS A 146 8.09 18.73 -2.65
C LYS A 146 6.98 17.87 -3.29
N ASN A 147 6.03 17.41 -2.49
CA ASN A 147 4.93 16.56 -2.97
C ASN A 147 3.94 17.35 -3.84
N LYS A 148 3.65 18.60 -3.51
CA LYS A 148 2.85 19.53 -4.34
C LYS A 148 3.44 19.66 -5.74
N LYS A 149 4.77 19.77 -5.87
CA LYS A 149 5.45 19.83 -7.17
C LYS A 149 5.26 18.54 -7.97
N THR A 150 5.34 17.38 -7.31
CA THR A 150 5.07 16.08 -7.94
C THR A 150 3.62 16.00 -8.42
N VAL A 151 2.66 16.35 -7.57
CA VAL A 151 1.22 16.34 -7.89
C VAL A 151 0.92 17.22 -9.11
N THR A 152 1.40 18.47 -9.09
CA THR A 152 1.10 19.46 -10.14
C THR A 152 1.79 19.17 -11.47
N SER A 153 2.91 18.43 -11.46
CA SER A 153 3.63 18.02 -12.68
C SER A 153 3.11 16.70 -13.28
N SER A 154 2.17 16.02 -12.61
CA SER A 154 1.59 14.76 -13.07
C SER A 154 0.68 14.93 -14.27
N GLN A 155 0.58 13.90 -15.11
CA GLN A 155 -0.41 13.82 -16.19
C GLN A 155 -1.86 13.73 -15.66
N ASN A 156 -2.05 13.25 -14.43
CA ASN A 156 -3.32 13.29 -13.72
C ASN A 156 -3.09 13.84 -12.29
N PRO A 157 -3.13 15.17 -12.11
CA PRO A 157 -2.91 15.79 -10.81
C PRO A 157 -3.93 15.36 -9.75
N GLY A 158 -5.20 15.16 -10.13
CA GLY A 158 -6.23 14.70 -9.20
C GLY A 158 -5.90 13.34 -8.59
N LEU A 159 -5.54 12.36 -9.42
CA LEU A 159 -5.17 11.03 -8.94
C LEU A 159 -3.86 11.06 -8.16
N SER A 160 -2.87 11.81 -8.64
CA SER A 160 -1.57 11.95 -7.96
C SER A 160 -1.72 12.56 -6.55
N PHE A 161 -2.62 13.54 -6.39
CA PHE A 161 -2.97 14.08 -5.08
C PHE A 161 -3.59 13.03 -4.17
N LEU A 162 -4.60 12.29 -4.65
CA LEU A 162 -5.29 11.27 -3.86
C LEU A 162 -4.33 10.17 -3.39
N GLN A 163 -3.43 9.72 -4.26
CA GLN A 163 -2.36 8.78 -3.90
C GLN A 163 -1.40 9.36 -2.87
N THR A 164 -1.02 10.64 -3.01
CA THR A 164 -0.14 11.31 -2.06
C THR A 164 -0.73 11.35 -0.64
N ILE A 165 -2.03 11.66 -0.50
CA ILE A 165 -2.66 11.72 0.82
C ILE A 165 -2.97 10.33 1.41
N ASP A 166 -3.12 9.30 0.56
CA ASP A 166 -3.16 7.89 0.99
C ASP A 166 -1.79 7.45 1.54
N GLU A 167 -0.70 7.79 0.84
CA GLU A 167 0.68 7.56 1.32
C GLU A 167 0.98 8.31 2.64
N MET A 168 0.36 9.47 2.85
CA MET A 168 0.43 10.21 4.11
C MET A 168 -0.46 9.63 5.22
N GLY A 169 -1.27 8.59 4.93
CA GLY A 169 -2.19 7.97 5.87
C GLY A 169 -3.40 8.82 6.24
N ILE A 170 -3.70 9.87 5.46
CA ILE A 170 -4.85 10.75 5.69
C ILE A 170 -6.14 10.00 5.36
N ILE A 171 -6.14 9.30 4.23
CA ILE A 171 -7.19 8.38 3.79
C ILE A 171 -6.62 6.97 3.68
N ASN A 172 -7.50 5.97 3.59
CA ASN A 172 -7.18 4.58 3.28
C ASN A 172 -8.47 3.85 2.83
N PRO A 173 -8.41 2.58 2.39
CA PRO A 173 -9.60 1.84 1.94
C PRO A 173 -10.73 1.72 2.99
N SER A 174 -10.40 1.74 4.28
CA SER A 174 -11.41 1.64 5.35
C SER A 174 -12.01 2.98 5.74
N ASP A 175 -11.34 4.09 5.44
CA ASP A 175 -11.76 5.43 5.83
C ASP A 175 -11.28 6.50 4.83
N VAL A 176 -12.24 7.07 4.12
CA VAL A 176 -12.08 8.20 3.20
C VAL A 176 -12.81 9.46 3.69
N SER A 177 -13.30 9.45 4.93
CA SER A 177 -14.20 10.49 5.45
C SER A 177 -13.57 11.88 5.49
N LYS A 178 -12.24 11.96 5.69
CA LYS A 178 -11.49 13.23 5.75
C LYS A 178 -11.53 14.04 4.45
N LEU A 179 -11.87 13.41 3.32
CA LEU A 179 -12.06 14.12 2.05
C LEU A 179 -13.38 14.90 1.98
N LYS A 180 -14.38 14.55 2.80
CA LYS A 180 -15.74 15.06 2.64
C LYS A 180 -15.82 16.58 2.81
N THR A 181 -15.37 17.08 3.95
CA THR A 181 -15.48 18.52 4.28
C THR A 181 -14.75 19.41 3.28
N PRO A 182 -13.48 19.17 2.91
CA PRO A 182 -12.81 19.99 1.91
C PRO A 182 -13.49 19.97 0.54
N LEU A 183 -14.08 18.84 0.13
CA LEU A 183 -14.80 18.75 -1.14
C LEU A 183 -16.16 19.47 -1.10
N GLU A 184 -16.84 19.46 0.05
CA GLU A 184 -18.08 20.24 0.28
C GLU A 184 -17.80 21.75 0.23
N GLU A 185 -16.73 22.22 0.88
CA GLU A 185 -16.31 23.63 0.86
C GLU A 185 -16.01 24.12 -0.56
N TYR A 186 -15.49 23.22 -1.41
CA TYR A 186 -15.25 23.49 -2.83
C TYR A 186 -16.43 23.18 -3.74
N HIS A 187 -17.61 22.90 -3.17
CA HIS A 187 -18.87 22.66 -3.88
C HIS A 187 -18.78 21.51 -4.92
N LEU A 188 -17.92 20.51 -4.66
CA LEU A 188 -17.73 19.36 -5.54
C LEU A 188 -18.77 18.26 -5.25
N VAL A 189 -20.04 18.55 -5.53
CA VAL A 189 -21.18 17.67 -5.19
C VAL A 189 -21.02 16.25 -5.75
N GLN A 190 -20.54 16.10 -6.99
CA GLN A 190 -20.34 14.79 -7.61
C GLN A 190 -19.19 14.00 -6.94
N ALA A 191 -18.14 14.70 -6.50
CA ALA A 191 -17.03 14.08 -5.78
C ALA A 191 -17.47 13.59 -4.38
N VAL A 192 -18.30 14.39 -3.70
CA VAL A 192 -18.90 14.02 -2.41
C VAL A 192 -19.83 12.81 -2.55
N ALA A 193 -20.61 12.74 -3.63
CA ALA A 193 -21.45 11.57 -3.93
C ALA A 193 -20.61 10.28 -4.07
N LYS A 194 -19.45 10.35 -4.73
CA LYS A 194 -18.53 9.21 -4.86
C LYS A 194 -18.00 8.72 -3.51
N ILE A 195 -17.74 9.62 -2.57
CA ILE A 195 -17.35 9.25 -1.20
C ILE A 195 -18.47 8.48 -0.52
N HIS A 196 -19.72 8.95 -0.65
CA HIS A 196 -20.88 8.27 -0.06
C HIS A 196 -21.12 6.89 -0.64
N GLU A 197 -21.03 6.74 -1.97
CA GLU A 197 -21.14 5.45 -2.66
C GLU A 197 -20.10 4.45 -2.11
N TYR A 198 -18.84 4.87 -2.04
CA TYR A 198 -17.75 4.02 -1.56
C TYR A 198 -17.92 3.65 -0.07
N GLN A 199 -18.25 4.62 0.79
CA GLN A 199 -18.45 4.36 2.21
C GLN A 199 -19.64 3.42 2.48
N SER A 200 -20.72 3.55 1.72
CA SER A 200 -21.87 2.64 1.83
C SER A 200 -21.49 1.21 1.45
N LEU A 201 -20.63 1.04 0.44
CA LEU A 201 -20.13 -0.27 0.02
C LEU A 201 -19.27 -0.90 1.14
N VAL A 202 -18.30 -0.15 1.65
CA VAL A 202 -17.39 -0.62 2.72
C VAL A 202 -18.13 -0.99 4.01
N LEU A 203 -19.18 -0.24 4.37
CA LEU A 203 -20.02 -0.57 5.53
C LEU A 203 -20.85 -1.83 5.31
N SER A 204 -21.43 -2.01 4.12
CA SER A 204 -22.21 -3.21 3.79
C SER A 204 -21.37 -4.48 3.82
N GLU A 205 -20.08 -4.41 3.45
CA GLU A 205 -19.17 -5.55 3.52
C GLU A 205 -18.79 -5.93 4.96
N LYS A 206 -18.69 -4.94 5.84
CA LYS A 206 -18.46 -5.16 7.29
C LYS A 206 -19.65 -5.82 7.98
N ASP A 207 -20.87 -5.49 7.58
CA ASP A 207 -22.08 -6.10 8.14
C ASP A 207 -22.32 -7.51 7.59
N ALA A 208 -21.90 -7.80 6.36
CA ALA A 208 -22.01 -9.13 5.74
C ALA A 208 -21.02 -10.18 6.29
N THR A 209 -20.03 -9.75 7.08
CA THR A 209 -19.00 -10.60 7.71
C THR A 209 -19.21 -10.78 9.22
N ARG A 210 -20.32 -10.26 9.77
CA ARG A 210 -20.77 -10.43 11.16
C ARG A 210 -21.74 -11.60 11.31
#